data_AF-A0A6G3XEN3-F1
#
_entry.id   AF-A0A6G3XEN3-F1
#
_cell.length_a   1.000
_cell.length_b   1.000
_cell.length_c   1.000
_cell.angle_alpha   90.00
_cell.angle_beta   90.00
_cell.angle_gamma   90.00
#
_symmetry.space_group_name_H-M   'P 1'
#
loop_
_entity.id
_entity.type
_entity.pdbx_description
1 polymer ?
#
loop_
_entity_poly.entity_id
_entity_poly.type
_entity_poly.pdbx_seq_one_letter_code
_entity_poly.pdbx_strand_id
1 'polypeptide(L)' 'IVWELRLPRAVLAAVVGAGLSAIGVAVQAMVRNALADPFVLGISSGAAVGANAVLIFGAMGALGIWALSTAAFLSALL' A
#
# COMPACT_ATOMS: atom_id res chain seq x y z
N ILE A 1 -16.71 20.84 0.17
CA ILE A 1 -16.74 19.57 -0.60
C ILE A 1 -15.56 19.39 -1.56
N VAL A 2 -15.23 20.36 -2.44
CA VAL A 2 -14.09 20.20 -3.37
C VAL A 2 -12.75 20.19 -2.60
N TRP A 3 -12.52 21.18 -1.74
CA TRP A 3 -11.24 21.38 -1.04
C TRP A 3 -10.95 20.36 0.05
N GLU A 4 -11.94 20.01 0.86
CA GLU A 4 -11.72 19.14 2.03
C GLU A 4 -11.87 17.64 1.74
N LEU A 5 -12.50 17.28 0.62
CA LEU A 5 -12.86 15.88 0.35
C LEU A 5 -12.36 15.37 -1.00
N ARG A 6 -12.57 16.14 -2.08
CA ARG A 6 -12.20 15.70 -3.44
C ARG A 6 -10.72 15.90 -3.70
N LEU A 7 -10.18 17.07 -3.34
CA LEU A 7 -8.78 17.41 -3.59
C LEU A 7 -7.82 16.47 -2.84
N PRO A 8 -7.98 16.18 -1.53
CA PRO A 8 -7.06 15.29 -0.83
C PRO A 8 -7.06 13.88 -1.40
N ARG A 9 -8.23 13.36 -1.80
CA ARG A 9 -8.34 12.05 -2.47
C ARG A 9 -7.70 12.03 -3.85
N ALA A 10 -7.87 13.09 -4.64
CA ALA A 10 -7.24 13.19 -5.96
C ALA A 10 -5.72 13.22 -5.85
N VAL A 11 -5.18 13.96 -4.87
CA VAL A 11 -3.73 14.01 -4.60
C VAL A 11 -3.22 12.63 -4.17
N LEU A 12 -3.89 11.96 -3.23
CA LEU A 12 -3.51 10.60 -2.83
C LEU A 12 -3.54 9.62 -4.01
N ALA A 13 -4.59 9.66 -4.83
CA ALA A 13 -4.69 8.82 -6.02
C ALA A 13 -3.56 9.08 -7.03
N ALA A 14 -3.21 10.36 -7.25
CA ALA A 14 -2.11 10.73 -8.13
C ALA A 14 -0.75 10.23 -7.61
N VAL A 15 -0.49 10.37 -6.32
CA VAL A 15 0.77 9.92 -5.68
C VAL A 15 0.88 8.39 -5.72
N VAL A 16 -0.17 7.68 -5.32
CA VAL A 16 -0.18 6.21 -5.34
C VAL A 16 -0.06 5.68 -6.76
N GLY A 17 -0.79 6.26 -7.73
CA GLY A 17 -0.73 5.86 -9.14
C GLY A 17 0.66 6.09 -9.76
N ALA A 18 1.30 7.22 -9.48
CA ALA A 18 2.66 7.49 -9.94
C ALA A 18 3.67 6.49 -9.37
N GLY A 19 3.56 6.17 -8.08
CA GLY A 19 4.41 5.16 -7.43
C GLY A 19 4.25 3.76 -8.03
N LEU A 20 3.00 3.30 -8.22
CA LEU A 20 2.71 2.01 -8.84
C LEU A 20 3.20 1.94 -10.29
N SER A 21 3.08 3.02 -11.06
CA SER A 21 3.60 3.09 -12.43
C SER A 21 5.13 2.96 -12.46
N ALA A 22 5.84 3.67 -11.59
CA ALA A 22 7.29 3.61 -11.51
C ALA A 22 7.79 2.20 -11.11
N ILE A 23 7.16 1.59 -10.09
CA ILE A 23 7.49 0.22 -9.65
C ILE A 23 7.17 -0.79 -10.76
N GLY A 24 6.04 -0.66 -11.44
CA GLY A 24 5.66 -1.53 -12.54
C GLY A 24 6.70 -1.55 -13.66
N VAL A 25 7.15 -0.37 -14.11
CA VAL A 25 8.21 -0.25 -15.13
C VAL A 25 9.53 -0.83 -14.62
N ALA A 26 9.90 -0.58 -13.36
CA ALA A 26 11.12 -1.11 -12.78
C ALA A 26 11.12 -2.65 -12.72
N VAL A 27 10.02 -3.26 -12.26
CA VAL A 27 9.87 -4.72 -12.18
C VAL A 27 9.86 -5.34 -13.58
N GLN A 28 9.11 -4.77 -14.52
CA GLN A 28 9.09 -5.23 -15.92
C GLN A 28 10.49 -5.18 -16.55
N ALA A 29 11.27 -4.12 -16.30
CA ALA A 29 12.64 -4.00 -16.79
C ALA A 29 13.60 -5.00 -16.13
N MET A 30 13.46 -5.22 -14.82
CA MET A 30 14.32 -6.12 -14.04
C MET A 30 14.13 -7.59 -14.43
N VAL A 31 12.87 -8.01 -14.65
CA VAL A 31 12.52 -9.37 -15.09
C VAL A 31 12.58 -9.51 -16.62
N ARG A 32 12.72 -8.40 -17.35
CA ARG A 32 12.66 -8.33 -18.82
C ARG A 32 11.39 -8.97 -19.39
N ASN A 33 10.27 -8.79 -18.68
CA ASN A 33 8.97 -9.36 -19.04
C ASN A 33 7.88 -8.31 -18.90
N ALA A 34 7.26 -7.94 -20.01
CA ALA A 34 6.20 -6.93 -20.07
C ALA A 34 4.92 -7.35 -19.32
N LEU A 35 4.77 -8.64 -18.97
CA LEU A 35 3.65 -9.17 -18.19
C LEU A 35 3.97 -9.27 -16.68
N ALA A 36 5.18 -8.89 -16.24
CA ALA A 36 5.52 -8.93 -14.83
C ALA A 36 4.71 -7.89 -14.04
N ASP A 37 4.03 -8.34 -12.99
CA ASP A 37 3.22 -7.50 -12.10
C ASP A 37 3.92 -7.36 -10.73
N PRO A 38 4.18 -6.13 -10.24
CA PRO A 38 4.75 -5.91 -8.91
C PRO A 38 3.95 -6.53 -7.75
N PHE A 39 2.65 -6.81 -7.91
CA PHE A 39 1.85 -7.46 -6.87
C PHE A 39 2.31 -8.89 -6.54
N VAL A 40 3.10 -9.52 -7.41
CA VAL A 40 3.62 -10.90 -7.20
C VAL A 40 4.75 -10.95 -6.17
N LEU A 41 5.34 -9.81 -5.78
CA LEU A 41 6.47 -9.74 -4.85
C LEU A 41 6.11 -9.94 -3.36
N GLY A 42 4.86 -10.29 -3.04
CA GLY A 42 4.43 -10.57 -1.66
C GLY A 42 4.17 -9.35 -0.78
N ILE A 43 4.54 -8.14 -1.23
CA ILE A 43 4.34 -6.87 -0.51
C ILE A 43 2.85 -6.64 -0.19
N SER A 44 1.96 -6.93 -1.15
CA SER A 44 0.51 -6.75 -0.95
C SER A 44 -0.08 -7.77 0.02
N SER A 45 0.38 -9.03 -0.02
CA SER A 45 -0.04 -10.03 0.97
C SER A 45 0.50 -9.72 2.36
N GLY A 46 1.74 -9.23 2.48
CA GLY A 46 2.31 -8.77 3.74
C GLY A 46 1.50 -7.63 4.35
N ALA A 47 1.17 -6.60 3.55
CA ALA A 47 0.29 -5.51 3.99
C ALA A 47 -1.07 -6.00 4.50
N ALA A 48 -1.68 -6.96 3.79
CA ALA A 48 -2.97 -7.53 4.17
C ALA A 48 -2.91 -8.31 5.49
N VAL A 49 -1.81 -9.03 5.75
CA VAL A 49 -1.60 -9.73 7.03
C VAL A 49 -1.56 -8.74 8.20
N GLY A 50 -0.79 -7.65 8.09
CA GLY A 50 -0.72 -6.61 9.13
C GLY A 50 -2.06 -5.89 9.33
N ALA A 51 -2.74 -5.53 8.24
CA ALA A 51 -4.08 -4.93 8.32
C ALA A 51 -5.09 -5.87 9.02
N ASN A 52 -5.10 -7.15 8.66
CA ASN A 52 -5.97 -8.15 9.29
C ASN A 52 -5.63 -8.38 10.77
N ALA A 53 -4.35 -8.29 11.14
CA ALA A 53 -3.95 -8.38 12.55
C ALA A 53 -4.57 -7.25 13.40
N VAL A 54 -4.64 -6.03 12.86
CA VAL A 54 -5.31 -4.90 13.51
C VAL A 54 -6.83 -5.12 13.55
N LEU A 55 -7.44 -5.49 12.42
CA LEU A 55 -8.90 -5.63 12.30
C LEU A 55 -9.49 -6.79 13.13
N ILE A 56 -8.79 -7.92 13.21
CA ILE A 56 -9.31 -9.14 13.86
C ILE A 56 -8.85 -9.23 15.32
N PHE A 57 -7.57 -8.95 15.59
CA PHE A 57 -6.98 -9.15 16.91
C PHE A 57 -6.77 -7.84 17.70
N GLY A 58 -7.09 -6.68 17.12
CA GLY A 58 -6.86 -5.39 17.76
C GLY A 58 -5.37 -5.06 17.92
N ALA A 59 -4.50 -5.66 17.10
CA ALA A 59 -3.06 -5.41 17.14
C ALA A 59 -2.77 -3.91 16.99
N MET A 60 -1.74 -3.41 17.69
CA MET A 60 -1.35 -2.01 17.69
C MET A 60 -2.45 -1.01 18.11
N GLY A 61 -3.48 -1.43 18.85
CA GLY A 61 -4.62 -0.58 19.24
C GLY A 61 -4.24 0.74 19.94
N ALA A 62 -3.08 0.80 20.60
CA ALA A 62 -2.55 2.03 21.21
C ALA A 62 -2.27 3.17 20.18
N LEU A 63 -2.12 2.86 18.90
CA LEU A 63 -1.88 3.83 17.83
C LEU A 63 -3.16 4.48 17.28
N GLY A 64 -4.34 4.02 17.72
CA GLY A 64 -5.63 4.58 17.31
C GLY A 64 -5.79 4.60 15.78
N ILE A 65 -6.05 5.78 15.22
CA ILE A 65 -6.27 5.96 13.77
C ILE A 65 -5.07 5.54 12.90
N TRP A 66 -3.86 5.52 13.49
CA TRP A 66 -2.64 5.16 12.77
C TRP A 66 -2.38 3.66 12.73
N ALA A 67 -3.02 2.88 13.60
CA ALA A 67 -2.76 1.46 13.80
C ALA A 67 -2.82 0.66 12.49
N LEU A 68 -3.87 0.89 11.68
CA LEU A 68 -4.08 0.18 10.41
C LEU A 68 -2.96 0.46 9.40
N SER A 69 -2.63 1.75 9.19
CA SER A 69 -1.62 2.17 8.23
C SER A 69 -0.21 1.75 8.66
N THR A 70 0.11 1.84 9.95
CA THR A 70 1.43 1.41 10.45
C THR A 70 1.60 -0.09 10.40
N ALA A 71 0.58 -0.87 10.78
CA ALA A 71 0.66 -2.33 10.74
C ALA A 71 0.81 -2.83 9.31
N ALA A 72 -0.02 -2.33 8.38
CA ALA A 72 0.05 -2.70 6.97
C ALA A 72 1.40 -2.33 6.34
N PHE A 73 1.98 -1.18 6.71
CA PHE A 73 3.29 -0.79 6.19
C PHE A 73 4.42 -1.66 6.75
N LEU A 74 4.45 -1.88 8.08
CA LEU A 74 5.51 -2.67 8.72
C LEU A 74 5.49 -4.13 8.25
N SER A 75 4.31 -4.73 8.12
CA SER A 75 4.19 -6.11 7.65
C SER A 75 4.40 -6.28 6.15
N ALA A 76 4.32 -5.21 5.36
CA ALA A 76 4.70 -5.23 3.95
C ALA A 76 6.22 -5.08 3.75
N LEU A 77 6.91 -4.48 4.73
CA LEU A 77 8.35 -4.28 4.72
C LEU A 77 9.11 -5.53 5.19
N LEU A 78 8.50 -6.32 6.08
CA LEU A 78 9.01 -7.60 6.58
C LEU A 78 8.69 -8.75 5.62
#